data_AF-A0A520NF02-F1
#
_entry.id   AF-A0A520NF02-F1
#
_cell.length_a   1.000
_cell.length_b   1.000
_cell.length_c   1.000
_cell.angle_alpha   90.00
_cell.angle_beta   90.00
_cell.angle_gamma   90.00
#
_symmetry.space_group_name_H-M   'P 1'
#
loop_
_entity.id
_entity.type
_entity.pdbx_description
1 polymer ?
#
loop_
_entity_poly.entity_id
_entity_poly.type
_entity_poly.pdbx_seq_one_letter_code
_entity_poly.pdbx_strand_id
1 'polypeptide(L)'
;MDYGESTPIFHFADNLDRAKLLTVFVVHGVALVLLFLMSRFQPESTLGRVRLIANKGILWIVLAVLLAALIAIANILVGRSSGVTTVLMFNAGVVTLYVIEFAILLSRGFFKRLLGDELPSEILLFVCFVLMVNAGYFTLMFLKDIILSTRIGI
;
A
#
# COMPACT_ATOMS: atom_id res chain seq x y z
N MET A 1 17.50 -3.47 22.82
CA MET A 1 17.82 -4.74 22.16
C MET A 1 17.83 -4.46 20.68
N ASP A 2 18.98 -4.65 20.05
CA ASP A 2 19.09 -4.62 18.59
C ASP A 2 18.28 -5.82 18.07
N TYR A 3 17.20 -5.59 17.32
CA TYR A 3 16.50 -6.69 16.67
C TYR A 3 17.46 -7.24 15.62
N GLY A 4 18.11 -8.37 15.94
CA GLY A 4 18.88 -9.11 14.94
C GLY A 4 17.98 -9.38 13.74
N GLU A 5 18.50 -9.18 12.53
CA GLU A 5 17.75 -9.14 11.26
C GLU A 5 16.85 -10.36 10.98
N SER A 6 16.99 -11.44 11.77
CA SER A 6 16.27 -12.71 11.71
C SER A 6 15.33 -13.00 12.88
N THR A 7 15.10 -12.06 13.81
CA THR A 7 14.17 -12.31 14.92
C THR A 7 12.73 -12.47 14.41
N PRO A 8 12.07 -13.61 14.68
CA PRO A 8 10.68 -13.81 14.31
C PRO A 8 9.75 -12.89 15.11
N ILE A 9 8.67 -12.42 14.48
CA ILE A 9 7.68 -11.50 15.06
C ILE A 9 6.26 -12.05 14.91
N PHE A 10 5.31 -11.49 15.68
CA PHE A 10 3.90 -11.90 15.69
C PHE A 10 3.62 -13.32 16.24
N HIS A 11 4.51 -13.84 17.09
CA HIS A 11 4.35 -15.16 17.72
C HIS A 11 3.33 -15.15 18.87
N PHE A 12 3.44 -14.19 19.78
CA PHE A 12 2.69 -14.19 21.04
C PHE A 12 1.34 -13.49 20.92
N ALA A 13 1.11 -12.76 19.82
CA ALA A 13 -0.12 -11.99 19.58
C ALA A 13 -0.52 -11.13 20.79
N ASP A 14 0.48 -10.50 21.40
CA ASP A 14 0.28 -9.53 22.46
C ASP A 14 -0.43 -8.26 21.92
N ASN A 15 -0.79 -7.34 22.81
CA ASN A 15 -1.51 -6.13 22.41
C ASN A 15 -0.67 -5.27 21.43
N LEU A 16 0.66 -5.31 21.52
CA LEU A 16 1.56 -4.58 20.65
C LEU A 16 1.57 -5.17 19.23
N ASP A 17 1.74 -6.48 19.09
CA ASP A 17 1.69 -7.20 17.82
C ASP A 17 0.33 -7.02 17.13
N ARG A 18 -0.77 -7.07 17.89
CA ARG A 18 -2.12 -6.81 17.37
C ARG A 18 -2.25 -5.38 16.85
N ALA A 19 -1.73 -4.39 17.59
CA ALA A 19 -1.76 -2.99 17.16
C ALA A 19 -0.90 -2.75 15.91
N LYS A 20 0.28 -3.38 15.81
CA LYS A 20 1.13 -3.34 14.61
C LYS A 20 0.39 -3.90 13.40
N LEU A 21 -0.19 -5.09 13.53
CA LEU A 21 -0.96 -5.74 12.46
C LEU A 21 -2.21 -4.94 12.07
N LEU A 22 -2.90 -4.35 13.04
CA LEU A 22 -4.03 -3.45 12.79
C LEU A 22 -3.57 -2.22 12.00
N THR A 23 -2.41 -1.64 12.35
CA THR A 23 -1.86 -0.49 11.63
C THR A 23 -1.51 -0.87 10.19
N VAL A 24 -0.86 -2.02 9.98
CA VAL A 24 -0.58 -2.57 8.64
C VAL A 24 -1.89 -2.73 7.85
N PHE A 25 -2.91 -3.33 8.46
CA PHE A 25 -4.22 -3.50 7.85
C PHE A 25 -4.87 -2.16 7.46
N VAL A 26 -4.85 -1.17 8.36
CA VAL A 26 -5.44 0.15 8.10
C VAL A 26 -4.69 0.89 7.00
N VAL A 27 -3.36 0.90 7.01
CA VAL A 27 -2.55 1.57 5.98
C VAL A 27 -2.81 0.99 4.59
N HIS A 28 -2.74 -0.34 4.45
CA HIS A 28 -3.01 -1.00 3.16
C HIS A 28 -4.48 -0.87 2.76
N GLY A 29 -5.41 -0.94 3.72
CA GLY A 29 -6.84 -0.76 3.48
C GLY A 29 -7.15 0.62 2.93
N VAL A 30 -6.63 1.69 3.55
CA VAL A 30 -6.78 3.07 3.07
C VAL A 30 -6.16 3.23 1.69
N ALA A 31 -4.95 2.72 1.46
CA ALA A 31 -4.30 2.79 0.16
C ALA A 31 -5.12 2.10 -0.95
N LEU A 32 -5.63 0.89 -0.70
CA LEU A 32 -6.46 0.14 -1.64
C LEU A 32 -7.81 0.84 -1.90
N VAL A 33 -8.45 1.38 -0.86
CA VAL A 33 -9.70 2.14 -0.99
C VAL A 33 -9.48 3.36 -1.87
N LEU A 34 -8.43 4.16 -1.63
CA LEU A 34 -8.11 5.32 -2.45
C LEU A 34 -7.80 4.93 -3.90
N LEU A 35 -7.02 3.88 -4.08
CA LEU A 35 -6.61 3.39 -5.39
C LEU A 35 -7.81 2.90 -6.21
N PHE A 36 -8.73 2.13 -5.60
CA PHE A 36 -9.98 1.70 -6.24
C PHE A 36 -10.93 2.88 -6.49
N LEU A 37 -11.01 3.82 -5.56
CA LEU A 37 -11.82 5.02 -5.75
C LEU A 37 -11.33 5.83 -6.96
N MET A 38 -10.03 6.05 -7.08
CA MET A 38 -9.43 6.78 -8.20
C MET A 38 -9.58 6.03 -9.52
N SER A 39 -9.40 4.71 -9.55
CA SER A 39 -9.55 3.91 -10.76
C SER A 39 -10.98 3.93 -11.31
N ARG A 40 -12.00 4.10 -10.45
CA ARG A 40 -13.40 4.24 -10.88
C ARG A 40 -13.68 5.51 -11.67
N PHE A 41 -12.90 6.57 -11.47
CA PHE A 41 -13.00 7.79 -12.29
C PHE A 41 -12.23 7.67 -13.61
N GLN A 42 -11.54 6.55 -13.84
CA GLN A 42 -10.69 6.30 -15.01
C GLN A 42 -10.89 4.88 -15.54
N PRO A 43 -12.00 4.59 -16.24
CA PRO A 43 -12.33 3.23 -16.70
C PRO A 43 -11.29 2.64 -17.68
N GLU A 44 -10.49 3.49 -18.33
CA GLU A 44 -9.39 3.08 -19.21
C GLU A 44 -8.11 2.62 -18.48
N SER A 45 -8.06 2.76 -17.15
CA SER A 45 -6.96 2.25 -16.33
C SER A 45 -7.00 0.72 -16.22
N THR A 46 -5.86 0.10 -15.92
CA THR A 46 -5.72 -1.35 -15.68
C THR A 46 -6.76 -1.87 -14.68
N LEU A 47 -6.92 -1.17 -13.55
CA LEU A 47 -7.86 -1.52 -12.49
C LEU A 47 -9.29 -1.06 -12.77
N GLY A 48 -9.48 0.03 -13.52
CA GLY A 48 -10.80 0.49 -13.97
C GLY A 48 -11.50 -0.53 -14.87
N ARG A 49 -10.74 -1.39 -15.57
CA ARG A 49 -11.27 -2.50 -16.40
C ARG A 49 -11.80 -3.68 -15.58
N VAL A 50 -11.44 -3.78 -14.30
CA VAL A 50 -11.90 -4.86 -13.42
C VAL A 50 -13.34 -4.56 -12.98
N ARG A 51 -14.29 -5.38 -13.45
CA ARG A 51 -15.73 -5.19 -13.19
C ARG A 51 -16.09 -5.06 -11.71
N LEU A 52 -15.41 -5.79 -10.83
CA LEU A 52 -15.64 -5.73 -9.38
C LEU A 52 -15.28 -4.36 -8.80
N ILE A 53 -14.24 -3.71 -9.32
CA ILE A 53 -13.78 -2.38 -8.91
C ILE A 53 -14.65 -1.30 -9.55
N ALA A 54 -15.02 -1.46 -10.82
CA ALA A 54 -15.85 -0.51 -11.56
C ALA A 54 -17.31 -0.44 -11.07
N ASN A 55 -17.78 -1.43 -10.29
CA ASN A 55 -19.16 -1.50 -9.82
C ASN A 55 -19.55 -0.28 -8.97
N LYS A 56 -20.82 0.14 -9.07
CA LYS A 56 -21.39 1.25 -8.30
C LYS A 56 -21.75 0.92 -6.85
N GLY A 57 -21.83 -0.37 -6.49
CA GLY A 57 -22.15 -0.84 -5.14
C GLY A 57 -20.96 -0.87 -4.17
N ILE A 58 -21.16 -1.50 -2.99
CA ILE A 58 -20.15 -1.60 -1.92
C ILE A 58 -19.04 -2.65 -2.20
N LEU A 59 -19.16 -3.45 -3.26
CA LEU A 59 -18.28 -4.60 -3.52
C LEU A 59 -16.80 -4.22 -3.63
N TRP A 60 -16.47 -3.05 -4.16
CA TRP A 60 -15.08 -2.59 -4.26
C TRP A 60 -14.46 -2.31 -2.87
N ILE A 61 -15.25 -1.80 -1.91
CA ILE A 61 -14.80 -1.59 -0.52
C ILE A 61 -14.57 -2.94 0.13
N VAL A 62 -15.50 -3.88 -0.05
CA VAL A 62 -15.36 -5.25 0.46
C VAL A 62 -14.10 -5.90 -0.09
N LEU A 63 -13.84 -5.75 -1.39
CA LEU A 63 -12.62 -6.26 -2.03
C LEU A 63 -11.35 -5.60 -1.44
N ALA A 64 -11.35 -4.28 -1.22
CA ALA A 64 -10.23 -3.58 -0.61
C ALA A 64 -9.95 -4.09 0.81
N VAL A 65 -11.00 -4.27 1.62
CA VAL A 65 -10.91 -4.82 2.97
C VAL A 65 -10.38 -6.25 2.95
N LEU A 66 -10.86 -7.10 2.03
CA LEU A 66 -10.39 -8.48 1.89
C LEU A 66 -8.92 -8.55 1.48
N LEU A 67 -8.48 -7.71 0.55
CA LEU A 67 -7.08 -7.63 0.14
C LEU A 67 -6.18 -7.10 1.27
N ALA A 68 -6.63 -6.09 2.02
CA ALA A 68 -5.90 -5.61 3.19
C ALA A 68 -5.79 -6.69 4.27
N ALA A 69 -6.86 -7.46 4.50
CA ALA A 69 -6.83 -8.60 5.42
C ALA A 69 -5.85 -9.69 4.93
N LEU A 70 -5.84 -9.98 3.63
CA LEU A 70 -4.89 -10.92 3.02
C LEU A 70 -3.43 -10.47 3.22
N ILE A 71 -3.15 -9.18 3.05
CA ILE A 71 -1.82 -8.61 3.28
C ILE A 71 -1.44 -8.72 4.77
N ALA A 72 -2.37 -8.46 5.69
CA ALA A 72 -2.13 -8.62 7.13
C ALA A 72 -1.85 -10.09 7.50
N ILE A 73 -2.60 -11.04 6.92
CA ILE A 73 -2.37 -12.48 7.09
C ILE A 73 -0.98 -12.87 6.55
N ALA A 74 -0.62 -12.39 5.36
CA ALA A 74 0.70 -12.63 4.78
C ALA A 74 1.83 -12.06 5.66
N ASN A 75 1.63 -10.89 6.26
CA ASN A 75 2.57 -10.32 7.25
C ASN A 75 2.77 -11.24 8.46
N ILE A 76 1.70 -11.86 8.97
CA ILE A 76 1.80 -12.84 10.07
C ILE A 76 2.62 -14.06 9.63
N LEU A 77 2.32 -14.62 8.45
CA LEU A 77 2.99 -15.80 7.93
C LEU A 77 4.49 -15.54 7.75
N VAL A 78 4.84 -14.44 7.06
CA VAL A 78 6.23 -14.04 6.81
C VAL A 78 6.95 -13.68 8.11
N GLY A 79 6.29 -12.98 9.04
CA GLY A 79 6.87 -12.58 10.32
C GLY A 79 7.24 -13.76 11.20
N ARG A 80 6.41 -14.82 11.18
CA ARG A 80 6.65 -16.06 11.94
C ARG A 80 7.68 -16.97 11.27
N SER A 81 7.79 -16.97 9.94
CA SER A 81 8.71 -17.87 9.23
C SER A 81 10.10 -17.28 9.03
N SER A 82 10.20 -15.97 8.81
CA SER A 82 11.38 -15.35 8.19
C SER A 82 11.87 -14.08 8.90
N GLY A 83 11.10 -13.57 9.87
CA GLY A 83 11.50 -12.44 10.71
C GLY A 83 11.24 -11.06 10.12
N VAL A 84 11.69 -10.03 10.86
CA VAL A 84 11.33 -8.63 10.62
C VAL A 84 11.74 -8.14 9.23
N THR A 85 12.97 -8.42 8.79
CA THR A 85 13.50 -7.90 7.52
C THR A 85 12.66 -8.36 6.33
N THR A 86 12.24 -9.64 6.31
CA THR A 86 11.39 -10.17 5.24
C THR A 86 9.99 -9.55 5.29
N VAL A 87 9.46 -9.24 6.47
CA VAL A 87 8.20 -8.49 6.60
C VAL A 87 8.32 -7.09 6.00
N LEU A 88 9.42 -6.39 6.26
CA LEU A 88 9.66 -5.07 5.66
C LEU A 88 9.79 -5.16 4.13
N MET A 89 10.54 -6.14 3.61
CA MET A 89 10.65 -6.37 2.16
C MET A 89 9.31 -6.73 1.51
N PHE A 90 8.49 -7.55 2.18
CA PHE A 90 7.16 -7.88 1.71
C PHE A 90 6.27 -6.64 1.58
N ASN A 91 6.23 -5.79 2.62
CA ASN A 91 5.49 -4.54 2.56
C ASN A 91 6.05 -3.58 1.50
N ALA A 92 7.37 -3.52 1.32
CA ALA A 92 8.01 -2.74 0.24
C ALA A 92 7.55 -3.19 -1.14
N GLY A 93 7.47 -4.50 -1.39
CA GLY A 93 6.91 -5.06 -2.62
C GLY A 93 5.46 -4.65 -2.84
N VAL A 94 4.60 -4.77 -1.83
CA VAL A 94 3.19 -4.38 -1.91
C VAL A 94 3.03 -2.87 -2.17
N VAL A 95 3.76 -2.02 -1.44
CA VAL A 95 3.72 -0.56 -1.64
C VAL A 95 4.20 -0.18 -3.03
N THR A 96 5.20 -0.88 -3.59
CA THR A 96 5.67 -0.64 -4.95
C THR A 96 4.56 -0.83 -5.98
N LEU A 97 3.70 -1.85 -5.82
CA LEU A 97 2.53 -2.04 -6.69
C LEU A 97 1.57 -0.84 -6.62
N TYR A 98 1.34 -0.30 -5.42
CA TYR A 98 0.52 0.90 -5.26
C TYR A 98 1.15 2.11 -5.93
N VAL A 99 2.45 2.31 -5.75
CA VAL A 99 3.20 3.42 -6.35
C VAL A 99 3.05 3.42 -7.87
N ILE A 100 3.20 2.27 -8.50
CA ILE A 100 3.06 2.12 -9.95
C ILE A 100 1.63 2.48 -10.39
N GLU A 101 0.62 1.89 -9.76
CA GLU A 101 -0.77 2.11 -10.14
C GLU A 101 -1.23 3.55 -9.90
N PHE A 102 -0.88 4.16 -8.75
CA PHE A 102 -1.16 5.57 -8.50
C PHE A 102 -0.46 6.50 -9.50
N ALA A 103 0.78 6.21 -9.89
CA ALA A 103 1.48 7.02 -10.88
C ALA A 103 0.78 6.98 -12.26
N ILE A 104 0.28 5.81 -12.67
CA ILE A 104 -0.49 5.65 -13.90
C ILE A 104 -1.83 6.42 -13.80
N LEU A 105 -2.54 6.30 -12.68
CA LEU A 105 -3.81 7.00 -12.48
C LEU A 105 -3.63 8.52 -12.40
N LEU A 106 -2.61 9.01 -11.72
CA LEU A 106 -2.34 10.44 -11.61
C LEU A 106 -1.95 11.06 -12.95
N SER A 107 -1.10 10.37 -13.72
CA SER A 107 -0.65 10.84 -15.03
C SER A 107 -1.80 10.91 -16.02
N ARG A 108 -2.67 9.88 -16.10
CA ARG A 108 -3.79 9.86 -17.06
C ARG A 108 -4.98 10.72 -16.65
N GLY A 109 -5.15 10.98 -15.35
CA GLY A 109 -6.28 11.71 -14.81
C GLY A 109 -5.95 13.15 -14.45
N PHE A 110 -5.49 13.34 -13.20
CA PHE A 110 -5.33 14.66 -12.60
C PHE A 110 -4.31 15.52 -13.37
N PHE A 111 -3.09 15.01 -13.57
CA PHE A 111 -2.03 15.82 -14.17
C PHE A 111 -2.25 16.07 -15.66
N LYS A 112 -2.86 15.14 -16.40
CA LYS A 112 -3.25 15.37 -17.80
C LYS A 112 -4.27 16.50 -17.92
N ARG A 113 -5.22 16.60 -16.98
CA ARG A 113 -6.20 17.69 -16.96
C ARG A 113 -5.59 19.01 -16.50
N LEU A 114 -4.60 18.97 -15.61
CA LEU A 114 -3.96 20.15 -15.05
C LEU A 114 -2.97 20.81 -16.02
N LEU A 115 -2.14 20.00 -16.69
CA LEU A 115 -1.06 20.45 -17.57
C LEU A 115 -1.45 20.42 -19.07
N GLY A 116 -2.64 19.92 -19.38
CA GLY A 116 -3.10 19.77 -20.76
C GLY A 116 -2.19 18.86 -21.59
N ASP A 117 -2.15 19.11 -22.91
CA ASP A 117 -1.28 18.40 -23.85
C ASP A 117 0.09 19.09 -24.01
N GLU A 118 0.47 19.98 -23.08
CA GLU A 118 1.76 20.69 -23.12
C GLU A 118 2.97 19.78 -22.85
N LEU A 119 2.75 18.67 -22.13
CA LEU A 119 3.79 17.69 -21.83
C LEU A 119 3.50 16.33 -22.49
N PRO A 120 4.53 15.68 -23.08
CA PRO A 120 4.46 14.28 -23.48
C PRO A 120 4.01 13.38 -22.32
N SER A 121 3.21 12.36 -22.65
CA SER A 121 2.61 11.46 -21.66
C SER A 121 3.64 10.69 -20.82
N GLU A 122 4.81 10.45 -21.39
CA GLU A 122 5.95 9.77 -20.79
C GLU A 122 6.58 10.63 -19.68
N ILE A 123 6.72 11.94 -19.92
CA ILE A 123 7.26 12.89 -18.92
C ILE A 123 6.25 13.05 -17.79
N LEU A 124 4.97 13.13 -18.12
CA LEU A 124 3.90 13.20 -17.13
C LEU A 124 3.87 11.98 -16.22
N LEU A 125 4.01 10.78 -16.79
CA LEU A 125 4.12 9.53 -16.05
C LEU A 125 5.37 9.51 -15.18
N PHE A 126 6.52 9.96 -15.70
CA PHE A 126 7.77 10.04 -14.95
C PHE A 126 7.65 10.95 -13.72
N VAL A 127 7.08 12.15 -13.87
CA VAL A 127 6.84 13.07 -12.74
C VAL A 127 5.91 12.43 -11.71
N CYS A 128 4.80 11.83 -12.14
CA CYS A 128 3.87 11.14 -11.24
C CYS A 128 4.55 9.96 -10.53
N PHE A 129 5.43 9.23 -11.22
CA PHE A 129 6.19 8.13 -10.64
C PHE A 129 7.14 8.61 -9.55
N VAL A 130 7.92 9.67 -9.79
CA VAL A 130 8.81 10.25 -8.77
C VAL A 130 8.03 10.73 -7.54
N LEU A 131 6.89 11.41 -7.75
CA LEU A 131 6.01 11.83 -6.66
C LEU A 131 5.50 10.63 -5.85
N MET A 132 5.04 9.58 -6.54
CA MET A 132 4.52 8.39 -5.86
C MET A 132 5.61 7.57 -5.17
N VAL A 133 6.83 7.49 -5.72
CA VAL A 133 7.97 6.86 -5.04
C VAL A 133 8.25 7.55 -3.71
N ASN A 134 8.16 8.88 -3.64
CA ASN A 134 8.34 9.62 -2.40
C ASN A 134 7.22 9.29 -1.38
N ALA A 135 5.96 9.29 -1.81
CA ALA A 135 4.84 8.88 -0.97
C ALA A 135 4.96 7.42 -0.49
N GLY A 136 5.43 6.52 -1.37
CA GLY A 136 5.71 5.13 -1.05
C GLY A 136 6.84 4.99 -0.02
N TYR A 137 7.93 5.75 -0.18
CA TYR A 137 9.02 5.79 0.78
C TYR A 137 8.54 6.23 2.17
N PHE A 138 7.75 7.30 2.25
CA PHE A 138 7.18 7.75 3.53
C PHE A 138 6.31 6.67 4.18
N THR A 139 5.46 6.02 3.38
CA THR A 139 4.60 4.92 3.85
C THR A 139 5.43 3.75 4.38
N LEU A 140 6.53 3.39 3.71
CA LEU A 140 7.42 2.33 4.16
C LEU A 140 8.22 2.70 5.40
N MET A 141 8.68 3.94 5.53
CA MET A 141 9.35 4.40 6.75
C MET A 141 8.38 4.38 7.93
N PHE A 142 7.14 4.83 7.74
CA PHE A 142 6.10 4.73 8.76
C PHE A 142 5.84 3.27 9.17
N LEU A 143 5.66 2.36 8.21
CA LEU A 143 5.45 0.94 8.51
C LEU A 143 6.67 0.33 9.21
N LYS A 144 7.88 0.67 8.78
CA LYS A 144 9.13 0.23 9.40
C LYS A 144 9.18 0.64 10.87
N ASP A 145 8.93 1.91 11.17
CA ASP A 145 8.96 2.44 12.53
C ASP A 145 7.93 1.74 13.43
N ILE A 146 6.71 1.51 12.92
CA ILE A 146 5.67 0.78 13.65
C ILE A 146 6.07 -0.67 13.90
N ILE A 147 6.58 -1.38 12.89
CA ILE A 147 6.95 -2.80 13.01
C ILE A 147 8.11 -2.97 13.99
N LEU A 148 9.12 -2.10 13.91
CA LEU A 148 10.29 -2.13 14.79
C LEU A 148 10.03 -1.55 16.17
N SER A 149 8.92 -0.85 16.38
CA SER A 149 8.63 -0.26 17.68
C SER A 149 8.50 -1.34 18.76
N THR A 150 9.14 -1.10 19.90
CA THR A 150 9.05 -1.93 21.11
C THR A 150 7.93 -1.48 22.05
N ARG A 151 7.28 -0.35 21.77
CA ARG A 151 6.25 0.25 22.63
C ARG A 151 5.20 0.95 21.77
N ILE A 152 3.93 0.86 22.14
CA ILE A 152 2.93 1.82 21.64
C ILE A 152 3.15 3.07 22.51
N GLY A 153 3.77 4.14 22.02
CA GLY A 153 4.07 5.34 22.83
C GLY A 153 2.79 5.90 23.48
N ILE A 154 2.77 6.43 24.70
CA ILE A 154 3.79 6.97 25.62
C ILE A 154 4.00 6.04 26.83
#